data_AF-A0A2Z7BKM4-F1
#
_entry.id   AF-A0A2Z7BKM4-F1
#
_cell.length_a   1.000
_cell.length_b   1.000
_cell.length_c   1.000
_cell.angle_alpha   90.00
_cell.angle_beta   90.00
_cell.angle_gamma   90.00
#
_symmetry.space_group_name_H-M   'P 1'
#
loop_
_entity.id
_entity.type
_entity.pdbx_description
1 polymer ?
#
loop_
_entity_poly.entity_id
_entity_poly.type
_entity_poly.pdbx_seq_one_letter_code
_entity_poly.pdbx_strand_id
1 'polypeptide(L)'
;METQSTNPTVGYNELDDSYIQHVSDGGRFNQADEADTEPTISIGDYLKAVEEEELEADLVLGGDEGKECTYGKGYTKRQAIFSCLTCTPDGNAGVCTACSLSCHDGHEIVELWTKRNFRCDCGNSKFGEFFCKLLANKDVENSENMYNHNFKGTYCTCDLPYPDPNAEEQVEMIQCCICEDWFHEEHIGLQDIDKIPKDEEGEPQYEDFICQGCAVVCSFLMYYPQTLSAPDPSKSLKEKAVLETAPAVATSKELDNGSSSLGYATNNVNSAITTTEANTGHAVNDQNTKCILEIDLDENSPLLDRNKAMFLSKGWRDDICKCRKCVDFYAKRGVGYLLDKEDSIAEYESKAKQKRDENLQKQEGVEMKFLDNLGHVEKMEILSGIADMKNEFRAFLESSDPSKAVTPADIQQVFENLAKKRKRMP
;
A
#
# COMPACT_ATOMS: atom_id res chain seq x y z
N MET A 1 8.22 -4.44 12.12
CA MET A 1 8.72 -3.66 10.97
C MET A 1 7.75 -3.97 9.86
N GLU A 2 6.76 -3.10 9.77
CA GLU A 2 5.48 -3.19 9.06
C GLU A 2 4.99 -1.73 9.14
N THR A 3 4.69 -0.98 8.09
CA THR A 3 4.57 -1.28 6.66
C THR A 3 4.59 0.05 5.90
N GLN A 4 5.35 0.10 4.80
CA GLN A 4 5.15 1.10 3.76
C GLN A 4 5.05 0.35 2.45
N SER A 5 4.06 0.69 1.63
CA SER A 5 4.03 0.24 0.26
C SER A 5 5.19 0.93 -0.45
N THR A 6 6.12 0.18 -1.04
CA THR A 6 7.28 0.70 -1.77
C THR A 6 7.15 0.35 -3.25
N ASN A 7 7.19 1.37 -4.11
CA ASN A 7 7.24 1.38 -5.58
C ASN A 7 6.19 0.58 -6.41
N PRO A 8 5.55 1.18 -7.43
CA PRO A 8 4.78 0.45 -8.44
C PRO A 8 5.70 -0.45 -9.28
N THR A 9 5.48 -1.76 -9.32
CA THR A 9 6.21 -2.66 -10.22
C THR A 9 5.50 -2.72 -11.59
N VAL A 10 6.27 -2.68 -12.67
CA VAL A 10 5.77 -2.98 -14.02
C VAL A 10 6.01 -4.46 -14.26
N GLY A 11 4.93 -5.25 -14.27
CA GLY A 11 4.99 -6.67 -14.59
C GLY A 11 5.11 -6.88 -16.09
N TYR A 12 6.27 -7.38 -16.54
CA TYR A 12 6.40 -7.98 -17.87
C TYR A 12 6.12 -9.49 -17.77
N ASN A 13 5.10 -9.97 -18.49
CA ASN A 13 4.89 -11.40 -18.69
C ASN A 13 5.84 -11.94 -19.77
N GLU A 14 7.10 -12.13 -19.42
CA GLU A 14 7.94 -13.16 -20.03
C GLU A 14 8.61 -13.94 -18.89
N LEU A 15 8.49 -15.27 -18.94
CA LEU A 15 9.36 -16.18 -18.18
C LEU A 15 10.78 -16.02 -18.74
N ASP A 16 11.48 -14.99 -18.31
CA ASP A 16 12.92 -14.88 -18.47
C ASP A 16 13.51 -14.86 -17.05
N ASP A 17 14.36 -15.85 -16.76
CA ASP A 17 15.05 -16.09 -15.48
C ASP A 17 16.04 -14.97 -15.10
N SER A 18 15.82 -13.73 -15.57
CA SER A 18 16.69 -12.57 -15.40
C SER A 18 16.15 -11.51 -14.43
N TYR A 19 14.96 -11.72 -13.84
CA TYR A 19 14.49 -10.94 -12.68
C TYR A 19 15.13 -11.40 -11.35
N ILE A 20 16.09 -12.33 -11.38
CA ILE A 20 16.90 -12.75 -10.23
C ILE A 20 18.15 -11.86 -10.10
N GLN A 21 18.02 -10.53 -10.10
CA GLN A 21 19.19 -9.68 -9.79
C GLN A 21 18.99 -8.24 -9.32
N HIS A 22 17.78 -7.69 -9.20
CA HIS A 22 17.65 -6.24 -8.91
C HIS A 22 16.68 -5.86 -7.78
N VAL A 23 16.57 -6.69 -6.74
CA VAL A 23 16.00 -6.28 -5.44
C VAL A 23 16.91 -6.75 -4.31
N SER A 24 18.18 -6.34 -4.34
CA SER A 24 19.13 -6.64 -3.26
C SER A 24 20.30 -5.67 -3.15
N ASP A 25 20.09 -4.38 -3.43
CA ASP A 25 21.10 -3.33 -3.17
C ASP A 25 20.62 -2.36 -2.08
N GLY A 26 20.50 -2.90 -0.87
CA GLY A 26 20.35 -2.15 0.39
C GLY A 26 21.35 -2.54 1.47
N GLY A 27 22.34 -3.38 1.16
CA GLY A 27 23.28 -3.96 2.13
C GLY A 27 24.73 -3.61 1.82
N ARG A 28 25.24 -2.54 2.41
CA ARG A 28 26.64 -2.11 2.33
C ARG A 28 27.57 -3.16 2.97
N PHE A 29 28.16 -4.05 2.19
CA PHE A 29 29.32 -4.85 2.60
C PHE A 29 30.53 -4.57 1.70
N ASN A 30 31.50 -3.82 2.25
CA ASN A 30 32.84 -3.77 1.69
C ASN A 30 33.54 -5.10 1.99
N GLN A 31 33.83 -5.89 0.96
CA GLN A 31 35.04 -6.72 0.96
C GLN A 31 35.54 -6.91 -0.47
N ALA A 32 36.74 -6.37 -0.70
CA ALA A 32 37.52 -6.63 -1.90
C ALA A 32 38.14 -8.03 -1.84
N ASP A 33 38.29 -8.59 -3.04
CA ASP A 33 39.06 -9.79 -3.42
C ASP A 33 38.50 -11.15 -2.98
N GLU A 34 37.83 -11.86 -3.90
CA GLU A 34 38.10 -13.28 -4.18
C GLU A 34 37.54 -13.71 -5.56
N ALA A 35 38.23 -14.70 -6.15
CA ALA A 35 38.21 -15.11 -7.56
C ALA A 35 36.86 -15.60 -8.11
N ASP A 36 36.75 -15.65 -9.45
CA ASP A 36 35.75 -16.34 -10.31
C ASP A 36 35.09 -17.58 -9.68
N THR A 37 34.24 -17.37 -8.67
CA THR A 37 33.45 -18.39 -8.01
C THR A 37 32.01 -17.98 -8.25
N GLU A 38 31.25 -18.89 -8.88
CA GLU A 38 29.83 -18.67 -9.05
C GLU A 38 29.21 -18.37 -7.67
N PRO A 39 28.31 -17.38 -7.56
CA PRO A 39 27.69 -17.04 -6.29
C PRO A 39 26.97 -18.27 -5.74
N THR A 40 27.23 -18.62 -4.48
CA THR A 40 26.61 -19.76 -3.79
C THR A 40 25.72 -19.27 -2.66
N ILE A 41 24.58 -19.93 -2.46
CA ILE A 41 23.60 -19.61 -1.41
C ILE A 41 23.33 -20.85 -0.57
N SER A 42 23.11 -20.68 0.73
CA SER A 42 22.70 -21.78 1.59
C SER A 42 21.21 -22.10 1.39
N ILE A 43 20.82 -23.36 1.59
CA ILE A 43 19.39 -23.76 1.52
C ILE A 43 18.53 -23.00 2.54
N GLY A 44 19.10 -22.66 3.70
CA GLY A 44 18.39 -21.90 4.73
C GLY A 44 18.12 -20.47 4.32
N ASP A 45 19.11 -19.82 3.71
CA ASP A 45 18.97 -18.45 3.20
C ASP A 45 18.01 -18.41 1.99
N TYR A 46 18.08 -19.40 1.11
CA TYR A 46 17.14 -19.54 -0.01
C TYR A 46 15.68 -19.68 0.47
N LEU A 47 15.41 -20.58 1.41
CA LEU A 47 14.05 -20.76 1.96
C LEU A 47 13.55 -19.50 2.67
N LYS A 48 14.44 -18.81 3.39
CA LYS A 48 14.10 -17.54 4.05
C LYS A 48 13.77 -16.45 3.03
N ALA A 49 14.54 -16.35 1.94
CA ALA A 49 14.27 -15.40 0.85
C ALA A 49 12.92 -15.69 0.17
N VAL A 50 12.61 -16.95 -0.14
CA VAL A 50 11.31 -17.34 -0.72
C VAL A 50 10.15 -16.99 0.22
N GLU A 51 10.27 -17.29 1.52
CA GLU A 51 9.23 -16.94 2.50
C GLU A 51 9.05 -15.42 2.62
N GLU A 52 10.14 -14.65 2.57
CA GLU A 52 10.11 -13.18 2.61
C GLU A 52 9.43 -12.59 1.37
N GLU A 53 9.76 -13.09 0.17
CA GLU A 53 9.11 -12.69 -1.09
C GLU A 53 7.61 -13.05 -1.12
N GLU A 54 7.25 -14.26 -0.73
CA GLU A 54 5.85 -14.67 -0.67
C GLU A 54 5.04 -13.84 0.33
N LEU A 55 5.63 -13.53 1.49
CA LEU A 55 5.01 -12.68 2.48
C LEU A 55 4.81 -11.27 1.92
N GLU A 56 5.81 -10.70 1.25
CA GLU A 56 5.69 -9.38 0.61
C GLU A 56 4.55 -9.36 -0.40
N ALA A 57 4.49 -10.34 -1.31
CA ALA A 57 3.42 -10.48 -2.29
C ALA A 57 2.04 -10.56 -1.61
N ASP A 58 1.90 -11.34 -0.53
CA ASP A 58 0.65 -11.41 0.24
C ASP A 58 0.27 -10.04 0.81
N LEU A 59 1.21 -9.28 1.36
CA LEU A 59 0.97 -7.95 1.92
C LEU A 59 0.48 -6.97 0.86
N VAL A 60 1.12 -6.95 -0.32
CA VAL A 60 0.74 -6.11 -1.45
C VAL A 60 -0.66 -6.48 -1.98
N LEU A 61 -0.89 -7.78 -2.20
CA LEU A 61 -2.11 -8.30 -2.81
C LEU A 61 -3.27 -8.47 -1.82
N GLY A 62 -3.05 -8.17 -0.53
CA GLY A 62 -4.07 -8.23 0.51
C GLY A 62 -4.47 -9.66 0.86
N GLY A 63 -3.57 -10.62 0.63
CA GLY A 63 -3.80 -12.06 0.72
C GLY A 63 -4.89 -12.54 -0.25
N ASP A 64 -5.09 -11.88 -1.39
CA ASP A 64 -5.96 -12.37 -2.46
C ASP A 64 -5.20 -13.38 -3.34
N GLU A 65 -5.62 -14.64 -3.30
CA GLU A 65 -5.03 -15.73 -4.08
C GLU A 65 -5.24 -15.62 -5.61
N GLY A 66 -5.93 -14.57 -6.08
CA GLY A 66 -6.11 -14.32 -7.51
C GLY A 66 -7.06 -15.30 -8.20
N LYS A 67 -7.94 -15.97 -7.45
CA LYS A 67 -8.83 -17.03 -7.97
C LYS A 67 -10.17 -16.53 -8.48
N GLU A 68 -10.71 -15.47 -7.89
CA GLU A 68 -12.06 -14.98 -8.17
C GLU A 68 -12.07 -13.47 -8.41
N CYS A 69 -12.88 -13.01 -9.38
CA CYS A 69 -13.04 -11.59 -9.62
C CYS A 69 -13.72 -10.90 -8.42
N THR A 70 -13.11 -9.83 -7.92
CA THR A 70 -13.60 -9.10 -6.73
C THR A 70 -14.86 -8.26 -7.00
N TYR A 71 -15.31 -8.11 -8.24
CA TYR A 71 -16.48 -7.29 -8.57
C TYR A 71 -17.75 -7.69 -7.77
N GLY A 72 -17.94 -8.99 -7.52
CA GLY A 72 -19.05 -9.50 -6.70
C GLY A 72 -18.97 -9.11 -5.22
N LYS A 73 -17.78 -8.74 -4.73
CA LYS A 73 -17.56 -8.22 -3.36
C LYS A 73 -18.03 -6.76 -3.22
N GLY A 74 -18.43 -6.10 -4.31
CA GLY A 74 -18.84 -4.70 -4.32
C GLY A 74 -17.65 -3.75 -4.22
N TYR A 75 -17.87 -2.58 -3.63
CA TYR A 75 -16.83 -1.62 -3.31
C TYR A 75 -16.11 -2.04 -2.02
N THR A 76 -14.88 -2.52 -2.17
CA THR A 76 -14.08 -2.99 -1.04
C THR A 76 -13.39 -1.82 -0.34
N LYS A 77 -13.19 -1.91 0.98
CA LYS A 77 -12.43 -0.89 1.73
C LYS A 77 -11.06 -0.64 1.11
N ARG A 78 -10.33 -1.71 0.86
CA ARG A 78 -9.04 -1.74 0.18
C ARG A 78 -8.87 -3.05 -0.59
N GLN A 79 -8.30 -3.00 -1.79
CA GLN A 79 -7.90 -4.16 -2.59
C GLN A 79 -6.78 -3.77 -3.55
N ALA A 80 -5.88 -4.70 -3.87
CA ALA A 80 -4.91 -4.51 -4.94
C ALA A 80 -5.61 -4.31 -6.29
N ILE A 81 -5.22 -3.24 -7.00
CA ILE A 81 -5.75 -2.87 -8.30
C ILE A 81 -4.60 -2.73 -9.30
N PHE A 82 -4.91 -3.09 -10.53
CA PHE A 82 -4.01 -3.06 -11.67
C PHE A 82 -4.65 -2.23 -12.79
N SER A 83 -3.87 -1.46 -13.54
CA SER A 83 -4.33 -0.86 -14.80
C SER A 83 -3.71 -1.58 -15.97
N CYS A 84 -4.53 -1.92 -16.98
CA CYS A 84 -4.06 -2.57 -18.19
C CYS A 84 -3.87 -1.52 -19.28
N LEU A 85 -2.63 -1.13 -19.54
CA LEU A 85 -2.29 -0.10 -20.53
C LEU A 85 -2.58 -0.55 -21.97
N THR A 86 -2.55 -1.86 -22.23
CA THR A 86 -2.98 -2.44 -23.52
C THR A 86 -4.48 -2.27 -23.77
N CYS A 87 -5.33 -2.48 -22.75
CA CYS A 87 -6.79 -2.43 -22.92
C CYS A 87 -7.35 -1.01 -22.76
N THR A 88 -6.82 -0.24 -21.80
CA THR A 88 -7.33 1.08 -21.43
C THR A 88 -6.17 2.06 -21.31
N PRO A 89 -5.52 2.44 -22.42
CA PRO A 89 -4.37 3.35 -22.42
C PRO A 89 -4.71 4.75 -21.89
N ASP A 90 -5.99 5.13 -21.92
CA ASP A 90 -6.48 6.38 -21.34
C ASP A 90 -6.50 6.36 -19.79
N GLY A 91 -6.17 5.22 -19.16
CA GLY A 91 -6.09 5.08 -17.71
C GLY A 91 -7.41 5.33 -16.99
N ASN A 92 -8.50 4.84 -17.54
CA ASN A 92 -9.85 5.05 -17.03
C ASN A 92 -10.50 3.78 -16.48
N ALA A 93 -9.75 2.69 -16.28
CA ALA A 93 -10.24 1.43 -15.73
C ALA A 93 -9.21 0.75 -14.83
N GLY A 94 -9.68 0.03 -13.81
CA GLY A 94 -8.84 -0.80 -12.94
C GLY A 94 -9.39 -2.20 -12.81
N VAL A 95 -8.51 -3.20 -12.74
CA VAL A 95 -8.85 -4.62 -12.62
C VAL A 95 -8.24 -5.20 -11.34
N CYS A 96 -8.92 -6.17 -10.72
CA CYS A 96 -8.43 -6.84 -9.53
C CYS A 96 -7.37 -7.90 -9.85
N THR A 97 -6.66 -8.38 -8.82
CA THR A 97 -5.63 -9.45 -8.90
C THR A 97 -6.05 -10.64 -9.77
N ALA A 98 -7.23 -11.21 -9.52
CA ALA A 98 -7.67 -12.37 -10.32
C ALA A 98 -7.85 -12.04 -11.83
N CYS A 99 -8.27 -10.82 -12.14
CA CYS A 99 -8.48 -10.40 -13.53
C CYS A 99 -7.16 -10.04 -14.22
N SER A 100 -6.18 -9.44 -13.53
CA SER A 100 -4.85 -9.23 -14.10
C SER A 100 -4.23 -10.56 -14.51
N LEU A 101 -4.33 -11.59 -13.65
CA LEU A 101 -3.79 -12.92 -13.91
C LEU A 101 -4.57 -13.76 -14.95
N SER A 102 -5.91 -13.64 -15.02
CA SER A 102 -6.73 -14.54 -15.86
C SER A 102 -7.21 -13.89 -17.16
N CYS A 103 -7.54 -12.60 -17.12
CA CYS A 103 -8.18 -11.89 -18.23
C CYS A 103 -7.18 -11.05 -19.03
N HIS A 104 -6.16 -10.53 -18.35
CA HIS A 104 -5.16 -9.61 -18.92
C HIS A 104 -3.75 -10.21 -18.92
N ASP A 105 -3.65 -11.53 -18.80
CA ASP A 105 -2.39 -12.26 -18.98
C ASP A 105 -1.77 -11.94 -20.36
N GLY A 106 -0.49 -11.57 -20.36
CA GLY A 106 0.25 -11.20 -21.56
C GLY A 106 0.01 -9.78 -22.05
N HIS A 107 -0.71 -8.94 -21.30
CA HIS A 107 -0.85 -7.51 -21.59
C HIS A 107 0.15 -6.68 -20.79
N GLU A 108 0.36 -5.43 -21.21
CA GLU A 108 1.08 -4.43 -20.43
C GLU A 108 0.18 -3.97 -19.28
N ILE A 109 0.61 -4.27 -18.05
CA ILE A 109 -0.11 -3.97 -16.81
C ILE A 109 0.80 -3.20 -15.87
N VAL A 110 0.23 -2.19 -15.21
CA VAL A 110 0.84 -1.49 -14.09
C VAL A 110 0.14 -1.86 -12.79
N GLU A 111 0.90 -2.24 -11.78
CA GLU A 111 0.40 -2.46 -10.44
C GLU A 111 0.18 -1.11 -9.73
N LEU A 112 -1.06 -0.86 -9.29
CA LEU A 112 -1.43 0.40 -8.62
C LEU A 112 -1.53 0.26 -7.11
N TRP A 113 -1.04 -0.86 -6.56
CA TRP A 113 -1.16 -1.22 -5.17
C TRP A 113 -2.62 -1.26 -4.71
N THR A 114 -2.82 -1.23 -3.40
CA THR A 114 -4.13 -1.22 -2.79
C THR A 114 -4.84 0.13 -2.98
N LYS A 115 -6.06 0.08 -3.53
CA LYS A 115 -6.94 1.24 -3.74
C LYS A 115 -8.18 1.16 -2.87
N ARG A 116 -8.61 2.32 -2.39
CA ARG A 116 -9.78 2.48 -1.54
C ARG A 116 -11.08 2.50 -2.33
N ASN A 117 -12.12 1.88 -1.77
CA ASN A 117 -13.49 1.95 -2.29
C ASN A 117 -13.56 1.71 -3.80
N PHE A 118 -12.83 0.71 -4.27
CA PHE A 118 -12.70 0.40 -5.69
C PHE A 118 -13.44 -0.90 -6.01
N ARG A 119 -14.00 -0.99 -7.22
CA ARG A 119 -14.65 -2.18 -7.75
C ARG A 119 -14.10 -2.53 -9.12
N CYS A 120 -13.75 -3.80 -9.34
CA CYS A 120 -13.08 -4.25 -10.57
C CYS A 120 -13.89 -3.93 -11.85
N ASP A 121 -13.30 -3.18 -12.78
CA ASP A 121 -13.91 -2.78 -14.05
C ASP A 121 -13.83 -3.86 -15.14
N CYS A 122 -13.02 -4.92 -14.96
CA CYS A 122 -12.73 -5.89 -16.02
C CYS A 122 -14.00 -6.37 -16.75
N GLY A 123 -14.07 -6.16 -18.07
CA GLY A 123 -15.19 -6.61 -18.90
C GLY A 123 -16.50 -5.81 -18.76
N ASN A 124 -16.46 -4.61 -18.18
CA ASN A 124 -17.54 -3.63 -18.33
C ASN A 124 -17.39 -2.83 -19.65
N SER A 125 -18.18 -1.77 -19.85
CA SER A 125 -18.18 -1.00 -21.11
C SER A 125 -16.82 -0.42 -21.51
N LYS A 126 -15.90 -0.25 -20.54
CA LYS A 126 -14.55 0.28 -20.77
C LYS A 126 -13.63 -0.69 -21.52
N PHE A 127 -14.03 -1.97 -21.63
CA PHE A 127 -13.29 -3.02 -22.32
C PHE A 127 -13.92 -3.42 -23.67
N GLY A 128 -14.78 -2.57 -24.24
CA GLY A 128 -15.42 -2.83 -25.53
C GLY A 128 -16.34 -4.05 -25.48
N GLU A 129 -16.16 -5.00 -26.40
CA GLU A 129 -16.94 -6.23 -26.47
C GLU A 129 -16.37 -7.37 -25.61
N PHE A 130 -15.29 -7.13 -24.87
CA PHE A 130 -14.68 -8.12 -23.99
C PHE A 130 -15.50 -8.31 -22.71
N PHE A 131 -15.67 -9.57 -22.28
CA PHE A 131 -16.30 -9.92 -21.01
C PHE A 131 -15.29 -10.60 -20.09
N CYS A 132 -15.39 -10.33 -18.80
CA CYS A 132 -14.54 -10.96 -17.79
C CYS A 132 -14.75 -12.48 -17.77
N LYS A 133 -13.65 -13.24 -17.86
CA LYS A 133 -13.67 -14.71 -17.85
C LYS A 133 -14.12 -15.31 -16.50
N LEU A 134 -13.92 -14.56 -15.41
CA LEU A 134 -14.16 -15.02 -14.04
C LEU A 134 -15.55 -14.66 -13.50
N LEU A 135 -16.11 -13.54 -13.96
CA LEU A 135 -17.44 -13.11 -13.54
C LEU A 135 -18.13 -12.33 -14.67
N ALA A 136 -19.10 -12.99 -15.31
CA ALA A 136 -19.94 -12.38 -16.32
C ALA A 136 -21.01 -11.46 -15.70
N ASN A 137 -21.59 -10.58 -16.53
CA ASN A 137 -22.70 -9.67 -16.19
C ASN A 137 -22.36 -8.67 -15.07
N LYS A 138 -21.68 -7.60 -15.48
CA LYS A 138 -21.39 -6.45 -14.62
C LYS A 138 -22.25 -5.26 -15.03
N ASP A 139 -22.40 -4.32 -14.10
CA ASP A 139 -22.90 -2.97 -14.38
C ASP A 139 -22.06 -2.35 -15.51
N VAL A 140 -22.71 -1.49 -16.31
CA VAL A 140 -22.07 -0.85 -17.47
C VAL A 140 -20.80 -0.11 -17.05
N GLU A 141 -20.87 0.62 -15.93
CA GLU A 141 -19.75 1.33 -15.33
C GLU A 141 -19.87 1.31 -13.80
N ASN A 142 -18.73 1.48 -13.12
CA ASN A 142 -18.64 1.63 -11.67
C ASN A 142 -18.52 3.13 -11.32
N SER A 143 -19.63 3.78 -10.99
CA SER A 143 -19.70 5.24 -10.83
C SER A 143 -18.90 5.81 -9.65
N GLU A 144 -18.60 5.00 -8.62
CA GLU A 144 -17.81 5.45 -7.46
C GLU A 144 -16.30 5.20 -7.62
N ASN A 145 -15.86 4.53 -8.69
CA ASN A 145 -14.43 4.35 -8.92
C ASN A 145 -13.78 5.70 -9.23
N MET A 146 -12.62 5.95 -8.62
CA MET A 146 -11.80 7.12 -8.88
C MET A 146 -10.54 6.72 -9.64
N TYR A 147 -10.17 7.53 -10.62
CA TYR A 147 -9.02 7.33 -11.47
C TYR A 147 -8.17 8.59 -11.47
N ASN A 148 -6.90 8.44 -11.12
CA ASN A 148 -5.87 9.46 -11.27
C ASN A 148 -4.89 9.03 -12.38
N HIS A 149 -3.87 9.82 -12.64
CA HIS A 149 -2.88 9.53 -13.68
C HIS A 149 -2.06 8.25 -13.45
N ASN A 150 -2.06 7.65 -12.25
CA ASN A 150 -1.38 6.38 -11.99
C ASN A 150 -1.95 5.27 -12.88
N PHE A 151 -3.24 5.35 -13.22
CA PHE A 151 -3.88 4.41 -14.15
C PHE A 151 -3.35 4.51 -15.58
N LYS A 152 -2.63 5.58 -15.93
CA LYS A 152 -1.88 5.74 -17.20
C LYS A 152 -0.42 5.33 -17.08
N GLY A 153 0.00 4.86 -15.91
CA GLY A 153 1.40 4.54 -15.61
C GLY A 153 2.27 5.76 -15.34
N THR A 154 1.69 6.94 -15.07
CA THR A 154 2.42 8.17 -14.70
C THR A 154 2.12 8.58 -13.27
N TYR A 155 3.11 9.15 -12.59
CA TYR A 155 3.07 9.37 -11.15
C TYR A 155 3.61 10.76 -10.78
N CYS A 156 3.28 11.21 -9.57
CA CYS A 156 3.82 12.41 -8.95
C CYS A 156 3.47 13.70 -9.72
N THR A 157 3.70 14.86 -9.11
CA THR A 157 3.50 16.15 -9.79
C THR A 157 4.34 16.36 -11.06
N CYS A 158 5.28 15.46 -11.37
CA CYS A 158 6.09 15.51 -12.58
C CYS A 158 5.45 14.76 -13.77
N ASP A 159 4.38 13.97 -13.55
CA ASP A 159 3.70 13.18 -14.58
C ASP A 159 4.65 12.25 -15.38
N LEU A 160 5.71 11.75 -14.74
CA LEU A 160 6.66 10.83 -15.36
C LEU A 160 6.23 9.37 -15.16
N PRO A 161 6.55 8.47 -16.11
CA PRO A 161 6.29 7.05 -15.94
C PRO A 161 7.19 6.45 -14.86
N TYR A 162 6.74 5.34 -14.28
CA TYR A 162 7.57 4.52 -13.39
C TYR A 162 7.57 3.06 -13.88
N PRO A 163 8.75 2.43 -14.07
CA PRO A 163 10.09 3.04 -13.96
C PRO A 163 10.32 4.10 -15.06
N ASP A 164 11.04 5.18 -14.73
CA ASP A 164 11.37 6.23 -15.72
C ASP A 164 12.48 5.70 -16.64
N PRO A 165 12.22 5.54 -17.96
CA PRO A 165 13.21 5.02 -18.90
C PRO A 165 14.43 5.94 -19.09
N ASN A 166 14.35 7.19 -18.61
CA ASN A 166 15.44 8.17 -18.71
C ASN A 166 16.19 8.35 -17.39
N ALA A 167 15.75 7.72 -16.30
CA ALA A 167 16.43 7.80 -15.02
C ALA A 167 17.61 6.82 -14.97
N GLU A 168 18.76 7.28 -14.46
CA GLU A 168 19.93 6.42 -14.25
C GLU A 168 19.66 5.38 -13.14
N GLU A 169 18.90 5.78 -12.11
CA GLU A 169 18.49 4.95 -10.99
C GLU A 169 17.01 5.22 -10.68
N GLN A 170 16.26 4.16 -10.37
CA GLN A 170 14.87 4.29 -9.93
C GLN A 170 14.86 4.58 -8.44
N VAL A 171 14.25 5.69 -8.04
CA VAL A 171 14.15 6.08 -6.64
C VAL A 171 12.84 5.60 -6.03
N GLU A 172 12.85 5.41 -4.71
CA GLU A 172 11.66 5.07 -3.95
C GLU A 172 10.67 6.25 -3.91
N MET A 173 9.39 5.95 -4.13
CA MET A 173 8.30 6.92 -4.07
C MET A 173 7.44 6.71 -2.83
N ILE A 174 6.83 7.79 -2.33
CA ILE A 174 5.96 7.76 -1.15
C ILE A 174 4.51 7.98 -1.57
N GLN A 175 3.60 7.09 -1.15
CA GLN A 175 2.17 7.21 -1.45
C GLN A 175 1.45 8.18 -0.50
N CYS A 176 0.68 9.12 -1.06
CA CYS A 176 -0.24 9.94 -0.29
C CYS A 176 -1.49 9.14 0.10
N CYS A 177 -1.80 9.05 1.39
CA CYS A 177 -2.93 8.25 1.89
C CYS A 177 -4.31 8.85 1.53
N ILE A 178 -4.35 10.09 1.02
CA ILE A 178 -5.58 10.80 0.63
C ILE A 178 -5.88 10.61 -0.87
N CYS A 179 -4.96 10.97 -1.76
CA CYS A 179 -5.18 10.88 -3.21
C CYS A 179 -4.69 9.56 -3.83
N GLU A 180 -4.01 8.72 -3.04
CA GLU A 180 -3.43 7.43 -3.46
C GLU A 180 -2.52 7.56 -4.68
N ASP A 181 -1.92 8.73 -4.88
CA ASP A 181 -0.84 8.99 -5.83
C ASP A 181 0.51 8.87 -5.12
N TRP A 182 1.55 8.61 -5.89
CA TRP A 182 2.91 8.39 -5.45
C TRP A 182 3.77 9.60 -5.79
N PHE A 183 4.66 9.98 -4.87
CA PHE A 183 5.48 11.17 -5.02
C PHE A 183 6.96 10.83 -4.82
N HIS A 184 7.80 11.42 -5.68
CA HIS A 184 9.24 11.47 -5.46
C HIS A 184 9.53 12.33 -4.23
N GLU A 185 10.55 11.97 -3.42
CA GLU A 185 10.93 12.71 -2.21
C GLU A 185 11.26 14.19 -2.52
N GLU A 186 11.75 14.50 -3.71
CA GLU A 186 12.10 15.87 -4.13
C GLU A 186 10.86 16.70 -4.52
N HIS A 187 9.74 16.06 -4.80
CA HIS A 187 8.53 16.69 -5.32
C HIS A 187 7.41 16.85 -4.28
N ILE A 188 7.64 16.47 -3.03
CA ILE A 188 6.66 16.63 -1.93
C ILE A 188 6.68 18.05 -1.31
N GLY A 189 7.53 18.94 -1.79
CA GLY A 189 7.53 20.36 -1.43
C GLY A 189 8.13 20.67 -0.06
N LEU A 190 9.05 19.83 0.42
CA LEU A 190 9.83 20.10 1.63
C LEU A 190 10.98 21.07 1.34
N GLN A 191 11.33 21.92 2.31
CA GLN A 191 12.53 22.76 2.26
C GLN A 191 13.72 21.97 2.83
N ASP A 192 14.97 22.37 2.55
CA ASP A 192 16.19 21.65 2.99
C ASP A 192 16.28 21.38 4.52
N ILE A 193 15.56 22.15 5.33
CA ILE A 193 15.44 21.97 6.78
C ILE A 193 14.39 20.93 7.19
N ASP A 194 13.39 20.71 6.33
CA ASP A 194 12.28 19.81 6.55
C ASP A 194 12.64 18.44 5.93
N LYS A 195 13.34 17.57 6.65
CA LYS A 195 13.60 16.19 6.16
C LYS A 195 12.38 15.30 6.41
N ILE A 196 12.19 14.31 5.54
CA ILE A 196 11.28 13.19 5.81
C ILE A 196 11.69 12.55 7.14
N PRO A 197 10.76 12.39 8.11
CA PRO A 197 11.09 11.82 9.42
C PRO A 197 11.55 10.35 9.27
N LYS A 198 12.84 10.11 9.45
CA LYS A 198 13.48 8.78 9.46
C LYS A 198 14.31 8.63 10.74
N ASP A 199 14.46 7.41 11.25
CA ASP A 199 15.30 7.10 12.42
C ASP A 199 16.79 6.95 12.05
N GLU A 200 17.61 6.47 12.99
CA GLU A 200 19.07 6.35 12.80
C GLU A 200 19.42 5.27 11.76
N GLU A 201 18.55 4.28 11.61
CA GLU A 201 18.64 3.19 10.63
C GLU A 201 18.10 3.59 9.25
N GLY A 202 17.46 4.76 9.14
CA GLY A 202 16.83 5.23 7.91
C GLY A 202 15.36 4.82 7.76
N GLU A 203 14.78 4.19 8.78
CA GLU A 203 13.41 3.73 8.76
C GLU A 203 12.43 4.89 9.01
N PRO A 204 11.30 4.93 8.31
CA PRO A 204 10.28 5.97 8.49
C PRO A 204 9.71 6.01 9.92
N GLN A 205 9.66 7.21 10.51
CA GLN A 205 9.07 7.44 11.85
C GLN A 205 7.57 7.80 11.80
N TYR A 206 6.95 7.69 10.63
CA TYR A 206 5.55 8.03 10.37
C TYR A 206 4.81 6.83 9.79
N GLU A 207 3.49 6.79 9.98
CA GLU A 207 2.60 5.76 9.43
C GLU A 207 1.98 6.18 8.10
N ASP A 208 1.54 7.45 7.99
CA ASP A 208 0.91 7.94 6.76
C ASP A 208 1.52 9.27 6.31
N PHE A 209 1.56 9.44 4.99
CA PHE A 209 1.97 10.67 4.32
C PHE A 209 0.77 11.35 3.64
N ILE A 210 0.68 12.67 3.76
CA ILE A 210 -0.28 13.50 3.02
C ILE A 210 0.49 14.52 2.17
N CYS A 211 0.32 14.47 0.86
CA CYS A 211 0.97 15.39 -0.07
C CYS A 211 0.51 16.84 0.13
N GLN A 212 1.31 17.79 -0.37
CA GLN A 212 1.02 19.22 -0.29
C GLN A 212 -0.39 19.60 -0.77
N GLY A 213 -0.86 19.00 -1.86
CA GLY A 213 -2.21 19.26 -2.40
C GLY A 213 -3.32 18.80 -1.46
N CYS A 214 -3.17 17.62 -0.87
CA CYS A 214 -4.16 17.04 0.04
C CYS A 214 -4.12 17.67 1.45
N ALA A 215 -2.98 18.22 1.86
CA ALA A 215 -2.82 18.91 3.14
C ALA A 215 -3.76 20.11 3.29
N VAL A 216 -4.15 20.78 2.19
CA VAL A 216 -5.13 21.87 2.22
C VAL A 216 -6.49 21.38 2.73
N VAL A 217 -6.95 20.25 2.20
CA VAL A 217 -8.21 19.60 2.59
C VAL A 217 -8.11 19.05 4.01
N CYS A 218 -6.95 18.51 4.37
CA CYS A 218 -6.70 17.84 5.65
C CYS A 218 -6.04 18.74 6.71
N SER A 219 -6.03 20.06 6.52
CA SER A 219 -5.37 21.01 7.41
C SER A 219 -5.85 20.94 8.87
N PHE A 220 -7.10 20.50 9.09
CA PHE A 220 -7.65 20.25 10.42
C PHE A 220 -6.86 19.20 11.22
N LEU A 221 -6.07 18.34 10.58
CA LEU A 221 -5.23 17.35 11.26
C LEU A 221 -4.15 18.01 12.13
N MET A 222 -3.79 19.27 11.84
CA MET A 222 -2.86 20.05 12.67
C MET A 222 -3.38 20.36 14.08
N TYR A 223 -4.67 20.15 14.35
CA TYR A 223 -5.24 20.26 15.69
C TYR A 223 -5.02 19.01 16.54
N TYR A 224 -4.50 17.93 15.95
CA TYR A 224 -4.15 16.71 16.66
C TYR A 224 -2.64 16.66 16.94
N PRO A 225 -2.23 16.20 18.13
CA PRO A 225 -0.82 16.21 18.57
C PRO A 225 0.11 15.27 17.77
N GLN A 226 -0.45 14.39 16.93
CA GLN A 226 0.27 13.34 16.18
C GLN A 226 0.77 13.76 14.79
N THR A 227 0.75 15.05 14.45
CA THR A 227 1.38 15.53 13.21
C THR A 227 2.87 15.74 13.47
N LEU A 228 3.72 14.88 12.88
CA LEU A 228 5.16 15.09 12.84
C LEU A 228 5.44 16.21 11.84
N SER A 229 5.64 17.44 12.33
CA SER A 229 6.35 18.44 11.53
C SER A 229 7.83 18.07 11.55
N ALA A 230 8.50 18.19 10.40
CA ALA A 230 9.93 17.98 10.30
C ALA A 230 10.67 18.81 11.38
N PRO A 231 11.77 18.28 11.95
CA PRO A 231 12.41 18.89 13.11
C PRO A 231 12.82 20.35 12.82
N ASP A 232 12.22 21.28 13.55
CA ASP A 232 12.56 22.70 13.49
C ASP A 232 13.87 22.94 14.26
N PRO A 233 14.99 23.30 13.59
CA PRO A 233 16.26 23.54 14.27
C PRO A 233 16.22 24.73 15.24
N SER A 234 15.13 25.52 15.28
CA SER A 234 15.00 26.69 16.15
C SER A 234 14.61 26.38 17.61
N LYS A 235 14.30 25.12 17.97
CA LYS A 235 13.93 24.75 19.36
C LYS A 235 15.04 24.13 20.21
N SER A 236 16.25 23.96 19.69
CA SER A 236 17.43 23.71 20.53
C SER A 236 18.17 25.02 20.77
N LEU A 237 17.68 25.81 21.73
CA LEU A 237 18.41 26.78 22.55
C LEU A 237 17.39 27.69 23.24
N LYS A 238 17.02 27.35 24.49
CA LYS A 238 16.81 28.30 25.60
C LYS A 238 16.28 27.56 26.82
N GLU A 239 17.19 26.85 27.48
CA GLU A 239 17.09 26.64 28.91
C GLU A 239 18.25 27.40 29.58
N LYS A 240 17.98 28.65 29.97
CA LYS A 240 18.59 29.31 31.13
C LYS A 240 17.84 30.60 31.45
N ALA A 241 17.23 30.59 32.63
CA ALA A 241 16.59 31.73 33.26
C ALA A 241 17.60 32.85 33.59
N VAL A 242 17.13 34.11 33.60
CA VAL A 242 17.03 35.01 34.78
C VAL A 242 16.87 36.48 34.32
N LEU A 243 15.72 37.06 34.72
CA LEU A 243 15.45 38.43 35.21
C LEU A 243 16.30 39.64 34.71
N GLU A 244 15.66 40.64 34.08
CA GLU A 244 15.18 41.88 34.75
C GLU A 244 14.67 42.98 33.77
N THR A 245 13.52 43.57 34.16
CA THR A 245 13.04 44.96 34.01
C THR A 245 12.79 45.62 32.63
N ALA A 246 11.54 46.10 32.48
CA ALA A 246 11.07 47.09 31.50
C ALA A 246 11.64 48.51 31.76
N PRO A 247 11.52 49.49 30.84
CA PRO A 247 10.26 50.23 30.68
C PRO A 247 9.87 50.68 29.24
N ALA A 248 8.65 51.21 29.16
CA ALA A 248 7.91 51.71 28.01
C ALA A 248 8.54 52.89 27.22
N VAL A 249 8.04 53.15 26.01
CA VAL A 249 7.40 54.42 25.58
C VAL A 249 6.97 54.35 24.10
N ALA A 250 5.80 54.94 23.84
CA ALA A 250 5.07 55.07 22.59
C ALA A 250 5.78 55.87 21.49
N THR A 251 5.40 55.65 20.21
CA THR A 251 4.91 56.73 19.34
C THR A 251 4.27 56.22 18.04
N SER A 252 3.16 56.87 17.70
CA SER A 252 2.28 56.73 16.55
C SER A 252 2.92 57.16 15.22
N LYS A 253 2.38 56.68 14.09
CA LYS A 253 2.04 57.51 12.91
C LYS A 253 1.14 56.76 11.94
N GLU A 254 0.00 57.38 11.64
CA GLU A 254 -0.99 57.06 10.61
C GLU A 254 -0.59 57.59 9.21
N LEU A 255 -1.46 57.28 8.23
CA LEU A 255 -1.73 57.90 6.92
C LEU A 255 -1.01 57.22 5.73
N ASP A 256 -1.64 56.92 4.58
CA ASP A 256 -3.01 57.13 4.12
C ASP A 256 -3.33 56.25 2.89
N ASN A 257 -4.62 56.00 2.73
CA ASN A 257 -5.46 55.79 1.55
C ASN A 257 -4.91 55.36 0.17
N GLY A 258 -5.61 54.39 -0.44
CA GLY A 258 -5.53 54.05 -1.86
C GLY A 258 -6.64 53.10 -2.33
N SER A 259 -7.85 53.65 -2.47
CA SER A 259 -9.08 53.02 -2.99
C SER A 259 -8.90 52.30 -4.34
N SER A 260 -9.55 51.14 -4.51
CA SER A 260 -10.37 50.85 -5.70
C SER A 260 -11.32 49.68 -5.48
N SER A 261 -12.60 49.98 -5.59
CA SER A 261 -13.75 49.09 -5.64
C SER A 261 -13.88 48.41 -7.01
N LEU A 262 -14.28 47.13 -7.02
CA LEU A 262 -15.22 46.62 -8.02
C LEU A 262 -16.01 45.45 -7.43
N GLY A 263 -17.32 45.64 -7.27
CA GLY A 263 -18.25 44.62 -6.77
C GLY A 263 -18.91 43.85 -7.89
N TYR A 264 -19.41 42.65 -7.58
CA TYR A 264 -20.56 41.91 -8.13
C TYR A 264 -20.56 40.54 -7.42
N ALA A 265 -21.62 39.83 -7.14
CA ALA A 265 -23.00 40.15 -6.78
C ALA A 265 -23.51 38.90 -6.05
N THR A 266 -24.30 39.13 -5.01
CA THR A 266 -25.07 38.14 -4.27
C THR A 266 -26.08 37.45 -5.17
N ASN A 267 -26.24 36.13 -5.05
CA ASN A 267 -27.49 35.45 -5.35
C ASN A 267 -27.77 34.39 -4.28
N ASN A 268 -28.71 34.75 -3.41
CA ASN A 268 -29.36 33.89 -2.44
C ASN A 268 -30.65 33.37 -3.11
N VAL A 269 -30.88 32.06 -3.10
CA VAL A 269 -32.18 31.47 -3.39
C VAL A 269 -32.54 30.52 -2.26
N ASN A 270 -33.37 31.02 -1.34
CA ASN A 270 -34.12 30.23 -0.38
C ASN A 270 -35.13 29.35 -1.12
N SER A 271 -35.17 28.05 -0.77
CA SER A 271 -36.33 27.21 -1.03
C SER A 271 -36.82 26.64 0.30
N ALA A 272 -38.00 27.10 0.71
CA ALA A 272 -38.69 26.68 1.91
C ALA A 272 -39.44 25.36 1.62
N ILE A 273 -39.23 24.35 2.46
CA ILE A 273 -40.16 23.22 2.58
C ILE A 273 -40.49 23.02 4.06
N THR A 274 -41.78 23.11 4.32
CA THR A 274 -42.49 22.98 5.59
C THR A 274 -42.74 21.50 5.91
N THR A 275 -42.48 21.05 7.14
CA THR A 275 -43.13 19.88 7.78
C THR A 275 -42.93 20.01 9.31
N THR A 276 -43.97 20.41 10.05
CA THR A 276 -44.88 19.56 10.86
C THR A 276 -44.18 18.72 11.93
N GLU A 277 -44.39 19.13 13.18
CA GLU A 277 -44.04 18.41 14.40
C GLU A 277 -44.77 17.05 14.49
N ALA A 278 -44.02 16.01 14.85
CA ALA A 278 -44.56 14.82 15.52
C ALA A 278 -43.49 14.24 16.44
N ASN A 279 -43.73 14.36 17.74
CA ASN A 279 -43.02 13.65 18.81
C ASN A 279 -43.28 12.14 18.72
N THR A 280 -42.22 11.35 18.59
CA THR A 280 -42.14 10.03 19.21
C THR A 280 -40.70 9.81 19.66
N GLY A 281 -40.49 9.87 20.97
CA GLY A 281 -39.22 9.57 21.60
C GLY A 281 -38.82 8.12 21.37
N HIS A 282 -37.61 7.94 20.83
CA HIS A 282 -36.76 6.80 21.14
C HIS A 282 -35.42 7.40 21.56
N ALA A 283 -35.07 7.19 22.82
CA ALA A 283 -33.80 7.60 23.39
C ALA A 283 -32.69 6.82 22.69
N VAL A 284 -32.04 7.46 21.73
CA VAL A 284 -30.75 7.01 21.22
C VAL A 284 -29.71 7.43 22.25
N ASN A 285 -28.97 6.45 22.75
CA ASN A 285 -27.96 6.59 23.78
C ASN A 285 -26.85 7.54 23.30
N ASP A 286 -26.95 8.81 23.68
CA ASP A 286 -26.10 9.93 23.26
C ASP A 286 -24.79 9.91 24.06
N GLN A 287 -23.83 9.07 23.64
CA GLN A 287 -22.54 8.93 24.32
C GLN A 287 -21.35 9.58 23.58
N ASN A 288 -21.55 10.56 22.69
CA ASN A 288 -20.39 11.26 22.12
C ASN A 288 -20.61 12.76 21.85
N THR A 289 -21.01 13.50 22.89
CA THR A 289 -21.26 14.95 22.81
C THR A 289 -20.05 15.83 23.06
N LYS A 290 -18.97 15.33 23.70
CA LYS A 290 -17.77 16.14 23.97
C LYS A 290 -16.74 15.97 22.84
N CYS A 291 -16.49 17.05 22.10
CA CYS A 291 -15.42 17.11 21.11
C CYS A 291 -14.05 17.15 21.80
N ILE A 292 -13.12 16.26 21.41
CA ILE A 292 -11.76 16.24 21.99
C ILE A 292 -10.91 17.45 21.58
N LEU A 293 -11.26 18.09 20.47
CA LEU A 293 -10.55 19.27 19.98
C LEU A 293 -10.96 20.55 20.71
N GLU A 294 -12.11 20.54 21.40
CA GLU A 294 -12.70 21.71 22.07
C GLU A 294 -12.85 22.97 21.17
N ILE A 295 -12.78 22.79 19.85
CA ILE A 295 -12.96 23.84 18.82
C ILE A 295 -14.02 23.42 17.79
N ASP A 296 -14.59 24.41 17.09
CA ASP A 296 -15.43 24.18 15.92
C ASP A 296 -14.58 24.21 14.65
N LEU A 297 -14.50 23.08 13.95
CA LEU A 297 -13.68 22.92 12.75
C LEU A 297 -14.23 23.67 11.53
N ASP A 298 -15.54 23.94 11.47
CA ASP A 298 -16.12 24.72 10.38
C ASP A 298 -15.76 26.22 10.52
N GLU A 299 -15.59 26.72 11.75
CA GLU A 299 -15.26 28.12 12.03
C GLU A 299 -13.75 28.40 12.10
N ASN A 300 -12.95 27.37 12.39
CA ASN A 300 -11.50 27.46 12.58
C ASN A 300 -10.75 26.62 11.54
N SER A 301 -10.91 26.94 10.26
CA SER A 301 -10.00 26.37 9.25
C SER A 301 -8.63 27.04 9.42
N PRO A 302 -7.53 26.28 9.60
CA PRO A 302 -6.20 26.85 9.67
C PRO A 302 -5.93 27.73 8.44
N LEU A 303 -5.28 28.87 8.65
CA LEU A 303 -4.86 29.76 7.57
C LEU A 303 -4.04 28.98 6.54
N LEU A 304 -4.28 29.28 5.26
CA LEU A 304 -3.68 28.71 4.02
C LEU A 304 -2.14 28.75 3.95
N ASP A 305 -1.46 29.23 4.98
CA ASP A 305 0.01 29.31 5.07
C ASP A 305 0.66 27.94 5.40
N ARG A 306 -0.11 26.85 5.25
CA ARG A 306 0.25 25.48 5.64
C ARG A 306 0.01 24.47 4.51
N ASN A 307 0.27 24.88 3.26
CA ASN A 307 0.39 23.97 2.12
C ASN A 307 1.71 23.19 2.21
N LYS A 308 1.95 22.49 3.32
CA LYS A 308 3.11 21.63 3.50
C LYS A 308 2.64 20.19 3.58
N ALA A 309 3.43 19.28 3.05
CA ALA A 309 3.19 17.86 3.27
C ALA A 309 3.12 17.54 4.77
N MET A 310 2.31 16.55 5.13
CA MET A 310 2.11 16.12 6.51
C MET A 310 2.58 14.69 6.67
N PHE A 311 3.31 14.42 7.75
CA PHE A 311 3.70 13.08 8.18
C PHE A 311 2.97 12.78 9.48
N LEU A 312 2.21 11.70 9.50
CA LEU A 312 1.34 11.35 10.61
C LEU A 312 1.94 10.19 11.38
N SER A 313 2.05 10.33 12.71
CA SER A 313 2.65 9.29 13.55
C SER A 313 1.76 8.04 13.63
N LYS A 314 2.35 6.95 14.10
CA LYS A 314 1.64 5.68 14.29
C LYS A 314 0.42 5.83 15.21
N GLY A 315 -0.72 5.31 14.78
CA GLY A 315 -1.98 5.33 15.52
C GLY A 315 -2.77 6.63 15.38
N TRP A 316 -2.36 7.57 14.54
CA TRP A 316 -3.02 8.88 14.42
C TRP A 316 -4.52 8.80 14.10
N ARG A 317 -4.97 7.76 13.38
CA ARG A 317 -6.39 7.52 13.08
C ARG A 317 -7.24 7.29 14.34
N ASP A 318 -6.66 6.73 15.39
CA ASP A 318 -7.35 6.48 16.67
C ASP A 318 -7.58 7.78 17.45
N ASP A 319 -6.74 8.78 17.23
CA ASP A 319 -6.81 10.08 17.90
C ASP A 319 -7.81 11.05 17.24
N ILE A 320 -8.37 10.72 16.06
CA ILE A 320 -9.35 11.56 15.37
C ILE A 320 -10.68 11.59 16.16
N CYS A 321 -11.23 12.79 16.36
CA CYS A 321 -12.49 13.00 17.06
C CYS A 321 -13.67 12.35 16.34
N LYS A 322 -14.42 11.48 17.03
CA LYS A 322 -15.61 10.79 16.49
C LYS A 322 -16.93 11.41 16.95
N CYS A 323 -16.92 12.65 17.45
CA CYS A 323 -18.16 13.34 17.83
C CYS A 323 -18.98 13.71 16.59
N ARG A 324 -20.30 13.89 16.74
CA ARG A 324 -21.21 14.13 15.61
C ARG A 324 -20.76 15.29 14.69
N LYS A 325 -20.38 16.43 15.26
CA LYS A 325 -19.91 17.59 14.49
C LYS A 325 -18.67 17.27 13.65
N CYS A 326 -17.70 16.56 14.22
CA CYS A 326 -16.47 16.18 13.52
C CYS A 326 -16.75 15.17 12.40
N VAL A 327 -17.59 14.17 12.66
CA VAL A 327 -18.02 13.18 11.65
C VAL A 327 -18.70 13.88 10.46
N ASP A 328 -19.65 14.79 10.74
CA ASP A 328 -20.36 15.56 9.72
C ASP A 328 -19.38 16.44 8.90
N PHE A 329 -18.39 17.05 9.57
CA PHE A 329 -17.33 17.83 8.93
C PHE A 329 -16.44 16.98 8.00
N TYR A 330 -15.99 15.80 8.44
CA TYR A 330 -15.16 14.91 7.60
C TYR A 330 -15.94 14.41 6.38
N ALA A 331 -17.21 14.05 6.56
CA ALA A 331 -18.08 13.66 5.47
C ALA A 331 -18.26 14.80 4.45
N LYS A 332 -18.51 16.03 4.91
CA LYS A 332 -18.63 17.22 4.05
C LYS A 332 -17.35 17.53 3.26
N ARG A 333 -16.18 17.19 3.82
CA ARG A 333 -14.87 17.32 3.14
C ARG A 333 -14.49 16.11 2.27
N GLY A 334 -15.31 15.06 2.22
CA GLY A 334 -15.03 13.86 1.44
C GLY A 334 -13.94 12.95 2.03
N VAL A 335 -13.57 13.14 3.30
CA VAL A 335 -12.52 12.39 4.00
C VAL A 335 -13.07 11.59 5.19
N GLY A 336 -14.37 11.29 5.18
CA GLY A 336 -15.03 10.51 6.25
C GLY A 336 -14.45 9.12 6.45
N TYR A 337 -13.81 8.56 5.42
CA TYR A 337 -13.10 7.30 5.47
C TYR A 337 -11.91 7.27 6.44
N LEU A 338 -11.39 8.43 6.87
CA LEU A 338 -10.27 8.48 7.83
C LEU A 338 -10.66 7.91 9.20
N LEU A 339 -11.96 7.84 9.48
CA LEU A 339 -12.49 7.22 10.70
C LEU A 339 -12.57 5.69 10.63
N ASP A 340 -12.44 5.12 9.43
CA ASP A 340 -12.53 3.70 9.19
C ASP A 340 -11.14 3.06 9.35
N LYS A 341 -10.99 2.18 10.34
CA LYS A 341 -9.72 1.49 10.59
C LYS A 341 -9.39 0.53 9.45
N GLU A 342 -10.40 -0.05 8.79
CA GLU A 342 -10.21 -1.01 7.70
C GLU A 342 -9.64 -0.41 6.42
N ASP A 343 -9.55 0.92 6.40
CA ASP A 343 -8.97 1.67 5.32
C ASP A 343 -7.45 1.87 5.44
N SER A 344 -6.84 1.65 6.62
CA SER A 344 -5.40 1.83 6.71
C SER A 344 -4.64 0.78 5.92
N ILE A 345 -3.45 1.14 5.43
CA ILE A 345 -2.51 0.19 4.81
C ILE A 345 -2.14 -0.89 5.85
N ALA A 346 -1.82 -0.48 7.08
CA ALA A 346 -1.52 -1.38 8.18
C ALA A 346 -2.63 -2.43 8.46
N GLU A 347 -3.91 -2.05 8.41
CA GLU A 347 -5.02 -2.99 8.61
C GLU A 347 -5.20 -3.90 7.38
N TYR A 348 -4.98 -3.38 6.17
CA TYR A 348 -5.00 -4.18 4.94
C TYR A 348 -3.93 -5.29 4.97
N GLU A 349 -2.73 -4.96 5.41
CA GLU A 349 -1.62 -5.91 5.51
C GLU A 349 -1.77 -6.87 6.70
N SER A 350 -2.29 -6.39 7.84
CA SER A 350 -2.64 -7.26 8.96
C SER A 350 -3.66 -8.33 8.53
N LYS A 351 -4.68 -7.94 7.74
CA LYS A 351 -5.65 -8.88 7.14
C LYS A 351 -4.98 -9.83 6.15
N ALA A 352 -3.99 -9.38 5.39
CA ALA A 352 -3.23 -10.26 4.50
C ALA A 352 -2.47 -11.34 5.28
N LYS A 353 -1.76 -10.96 6.35
CA LYS A 353 -1.06 -11.91 7.23
C LYS A 353 -2.01 -12.93 7.85
N GLN A 354 -3.16 -12.46 8.34
CA GLN A 354 -4.18 -13.36 8.88
C GLN A 354 -4.64 -14.38 7.82
N LYS A 355 -4.88 -13.95 6.58
CA LYS A 355 -5.27 -14.87 5.50
C LYS A 355 -4.16 -15.86 5.15
N ARG A 356 -2.89 -15.42 5.12
CA ARG A 356 -1.73 -16.29 4.91
C ARG A 356 -1.69 -17.39 5.98
N ASP A 357 -1.76 -17.01 7.25
CA ASP A 357 -1.76 -17.96 8.38
C ASP A 357 -2.93 -18.95 8.30
N GLU A 358 -4.14 -18.46 7.99
CA GLU A 358 -5.32 -19.31 7.79
C GLU A 358 -5.15 -20.28 6.62
N ASN A 359 -4.47 -19.87 5.55
CA ASN A 359 -4.23 -20.67 4.36
C ASN A 359 -3.15 -21.73 4.59
N LEU A 360 -2.06 -21.40 5.28
CA LEU A 360 -1.04 -22.35 5.71
C LEU A 360 -1.66 -23.45 6.58
N GLN A 361 -2.49 -23.08 7.56
CA GLN A 361 -3.23 -24.05 8.39
C GLN A 361 -4.20 -24.93 7.59
N LYS A 362 -4.85 -24.37 6.56
CA LYS A 362 -5.73 -25.16 5.67
C LYS A 362 -4.93 -26.13 4.81
N GLN A 363 -3.78 -25.73 4.27
CA GLN A 363 -2.94 -26.58 3.42
C GLN A 363 -2.48 -27.84 4.18
N GLU A 364 -2.01 -27.71 5.42
CA GLU A 364 -1.67 -28.85 6.28
C GLU A 364 -2.84 -29.85 6.43
N GLY A 365 -4.08 -29.33 6.50
CA GLY A 365 -5.29 -30.14 6.57
C GLY A 365 -5.75 -30.74 5.23
N VAL A 366 -5.44 -30.10 4.10
CA VAL A 366 -5.81 -30.57 2.74
C VAL A 366 -4.88 -31.70 2.29
N GLU A 367 -3.59 -31.63 2.59
CA GLU A 367 -2.64 -32.72 2.28
C GLU A 367 -3.06 -34.04 2.92
N MET A 368 -3.50 -34.01 4.19
CA MET A 368 -4.04 -35.19 4.87
C MET A 368 -5.31 -35.71 4.17
N LYS A 369 -6.23 -34.81 3.77
CA LYS A 369 -7.48 -35.20 3.10
C LYS A 369 -7.24 -35.74 1.68
N PHE A 370 -6.24 -35.24 0.96
CA PHE A 370 -5.87 -35.75 -0.36
C PHE A 370 -5.45 -37.22 -0.27
N LEU A 371 -4.60 -37.55 0.70
CA LEU A 371 -4.15 -38.94 0.93
C LEU A 371 -5.28 -39.88 1.36
N ASP A 372 -6.37 -39.36 1.94
CA ASP A 372 -7.51 -40.15 2.38
C ASP A 372 -8.51 -40.45 1.26
N ASN A 373 -8.48 -39.67 0.16
CA ASN A 373 -9.33 -39.87 -1.01
C ASN A 373 -8.73 -40.84 -2.05
N LEU A 374 -7.48 -41.27 -1.86
CA LEU A 374 -6.79 -42.20 -2.76
C LEU A 374 -7.06 -43.66 -2.40
N GLY A 375 -7.05 -44.53 -3.41
CA GLY A 375 -7.05 -45.97 -3.19
C GLY A 375 -5.81 -46.43 -2.43
N HIS A 376 -5.89 -47.57 -1.73
CA HIS A 376 -4.77 -48.09 -0.94
C HIS A 376 -3.47 -48.27 -1.76
N VAL A 377 -3.59 -48.73 -3.01
CA VAL A 377 -2.43 -48.92 -3.90
C VAL A 377 -1.78 -47.58 -4.26
N GLU A 378 -2.58 -46.62 -4.71
CA GLU A 378 -2.12 -45.26 -5.08
C GLU A 378 -1.46 -44.56 -3.88
N LYS A 379 -2.07 -44.67 -2.69
CA LYS A 379 -1.53 -44.13 -1.44
C LYS A 379 -0.16 -44.73 -1.11
N MET A 380 0.00 -46.04 -1.26
CA MET A 380 1.27 -46.72 -1.00
C MET A 380 2.34 -46.36 -2.04
N GLU A 381 1.98 -46.22 -3.30
CA GLU A 381 2.91 -45.80 -4.36
C GLU A 381 3.41 -44.36 -4.14
N ILE A 382 2.53 -43.43 -3.79
CA ILE A 382 2.91 -42.04 -3.47
C ILE A 382 3.80 -41.98 -2.23
N LEU A 383 3.40 -42.64 -1.14
CA LEU A 383 4.19 -42.66 0.10
C LEU A 383 5.57 -43.30 -0.11
N SER A 384 5.65 -44.38 -0.89
CA SER A 384 6.93 -45.01 -1.25
C SER A 384 7.79 -44.06 -2.08
N GLY A 385 7.20 -43.37 -3.07
CA GLY A 385 7.92 -42.40 -3.91
C GLY A 385 8.48 -41.23 -3.09
N ILE A 386 7.70 -40.68 -2.16
CA ILE A 386 8.14 -39.62 -1.24
C ILE A 386 9.27 -40.13 -0.34
N ALA A 387 9.16 -41.35 0.19
CA ALA A 387 10.19 -41.97 1.01
C ALA A 387 11.49 -42.19 0.22
N ASP A 388 11.41 -42.69 -1.01
CA ASP A 388 12.56 -42.88 -1.90
C ASP A 388 13.25 -41.56 -2.20
N MET A 389 12.48 -40.52 -2.54
CA MET A 389 13.00 -39.17 -2.77
C MET A 389 13.72 -38.63 -1.52
N LYS A 390 13.05 -38.66 -0.36
CA LYS A 390 13.61 -38.22 0.92
C LYS A 390 14.90 -38.95 1.27
N ASN A 391 14.93 -40.27 1.08
CA ASN A 391 16.10 -41.10 1.39
C ASN A 391 17.27 -40.80 0.47
N GLU A 392 17.03 -40.58 -0.83
CA GLU A 392 18.11 -40.25 -1.76
C GLU A 392 18.69 -38.86 -1.49
N PHE A 393 17.82 -37.86 -1.25
CA PHE A 393 18.26 -36.53 -0.85
C PHE A 393 19.06 -36.54 0.47
N ARG A 394 18.58 -37.29 1.48
CA ARG A 394 19.32 -37.45 2.73
C ARG A 394 20.68 -38.10 2.51
N ALA A 395 20.75 -39.20 1.76
CA ALA A 395 22.01 -39.88 1.48
C ALA A 395 23.00 -38.96 0.76
N PHE A 396 22.52 -38.17 -0.20
CA PHE A 396 23.32 -37.17 -0.88
C PHE A 396 23.88 -36.12 0.09
N LEU A 397 23.02 -35.51 0.92
CA LEU A 397 23.41 -34.48 1.89
C LEU A 397 24.37 -35.01 2.96
N GLU A 398 24.20 -36.24 3.43
CA GLU A 398 25.09 -36.88 4.41
C GLU A 398 26.46 -37.23 3.82
N SER A 399 26.51 -37.56 2.53
CA SER A 399 27.75 -37.90 1.83
C SER A 399 28.53 -36.70 1.29
N SER A 400 27.87 -35.53 1.21
CA SER A 400 28.43 -34.30 0.68
C SER A 400 29.30 -33.58 1.72
N ASP A 401 30.39 -32.97 1.26
CA ASP A 401 31.24 -32.12 2.10
C ASP A 401 30.54 -30.77 2.33
N PRO A 402 30.25 -30.36 3.57
CA PRO A 402 29.60 -29.08 3.87
C PRO A 402 30.38 -27.84 3.40
N SER A 403 31.69 -27.99 3.15
CA SER A 403 32.54 -26.91 2.63
C SER A 403 32.52 -26.80 1.10
N LYS A 404 31.88 -27.75 0.41
CA LYS A 404 31.78 -27.77 -1.05
C LYS A 404 30.37 -27.42 -1.50
N ALA A 405 30.26 -26.45 -2.41
CA ALA A 405 28.99 -26.10 -3.03
C ALA A 405 28.41 -27.29 -3.83
N VAL A 406 27.11 -27.48 -3.71
CA VAL A 406 26.35 -28.44 -4.51
C VAL A 406 26.15 -27.87 -5.91
N THR A 407 26.50 -28.64 -6.94
CA THR A 407 26.43 -28.20 -8.34
C THR A 407 25.21 -28.81 -9.06
N PRO A 408 24.80 -28.26 -10.23
CA PRO A 408 23.74 -28.87 -11.04
C PRO A 408 24.00 -30.34 -11.41
N ALA A 409 25.26 -30.72 -11.61
CA ALA A 409 25.64 -32.10 -11.91
C ALA A 409 25.39 -33.05 -10.72
N ASP A 410 25.60 -32.57 -9.50
CA ASP A 410 25.33 -33.33 -8.28
C ASP A 410 23.83 -33.62 -8.13
N ILE A 411 22.99 -32.61 -8.39
CA ILE A 411 21.52 -32.74 -8.39
C ILE A 411 21.05 -33.70 -9.49
N GLN A 412 21.62 -33.59 -10.69
CA GLN A 412 21.29 -34.50 -11.79
C GLN A 412 21.63 -35.96 -11.43
N GLN A 413 22.74 -36.19 -10.72
CA GLN A 413 23.10 -37.53 -10.26
C GLN A 413 22.10 -38.11 -9.26
N VAL A 414 21.55 -37.30 -8.35
CA VAL A 414 20.48 -37.70 -7.41
C VAL A 414 19.24 -38.17 -8.18
N PHE A 415 18.79 -37.39 -9.17
CA PHE A 415 17.64 -37.77 -9.99
C PHE A 415 17.88 -39.02 -10.85
N GLU A 416 19.08 -39.20 -11.38
CA GLU A 416 19.47 -40.44 -12.08
C GLU A 416 19.41 -41.66 -11.17
N ASN A 417 19.84 -41.53 -9.91
CA ASN A 417 19.78 -42.63 -8.95
C ASN A 417 18.33 -42.98 -8.59
N LEU A 418 17.48 -41.98 -8.38
CA LEU A 418 16.04 -42.18 -8.20
C LEU A 418 15.42 -42.90 -9.40
N ALA A 419 15.76 -42.50 -10.63
CA ALA A 419 15.27 -43.15 -11.84
C ALA A 419 15.75 -44.62 -11.95
N LYS A 420 16.99 -44.92 -11.56
CA LYS A 420 17.53 -46.30 -11.51
C LYS A 420 16.81 -47.15 -10.47
N LYS A 421 16.44 -46.59 -9.30
CA LYS A 421 15.66 -47.30 -8.27
C LYS A 421 14.24 -47.63 -8.75
N ARG A 422 13.57 -46.69 -9.42
CA ARG A 422 12.24 -46.90 -10.01
C ARG A 422 12.21 -48.03 -11.05
N LYS A 423 13.26 -48.17 -11.86
CA LYS A 423 13.41 -49.25 -12.87
C LYS A 423 13.67 -50.64 -12.29
N ARG A 424 13.95 -50.76 -10.98
CA ARG A 424 14.29 -52.03 -10.31
C ARG A 424 13.14 -52.63 -9.50
N MET A 425 12.00 -51.92 -9.37
CA MET A 425 10.77 -52.49 -8.83
C MET A 425 10.05 -53.27 -9.95
N PRO A 426 9.79 -54.59 -9.78
CA PRO A 426 9.17 -55.43 -10.81
C PRO A 426 7.70 -55.14 -11.06
#